data_AF-A0A5M4AMJ7-F1
#
_entry.id   AF-A0A5M4AMJ7-F1
#
_cell.length_a   1.000
_cell.length_b   1.000
_cell.length_c   1.000
_cell.angle_alpha   90.00
_cell.angle_beta   90.00
_cell.angle_gamma   90.00
#
_symmetry.space_group_name_H-M   'P 1'
#
loop_
_entity.id
_entity.type
_entity.pdbx_description
1 polymer ?
#
loop_
_entity_poly.entity_id
_entity_poly.type
_entity_poly.pdbx_seq_one_letter_code
_entity_poly.pdbx_strand_id
1 'polypeptide(L)'
;MNGDDIQLHKSSKVSYKNKVYYFCSEECFNHLVKHFTEVAMVPDAFSGDSINKSDALIGLKEKGEPELVYFKNKQTMNEYYEQRNK
;
A
#
# COMPACT_ATOMS: atom_id res chain seq x y z
N MET A 1 24.59 10.48 15.73
CA MET A 1 23.28 9.96 15.27
C MET A 1 22.52 11.18 14.77
N ASN A 2 22.49 11.40 13.45
CA ASN A 2 21.71 12.49 12.87
C ASN A 2 20.25 12.08 12.96
N GLY A 3 19.47 12.86 13.73
CA GLY A 3 18.09 12.57 14.05
C GLY A 3 17.26 12.35 12.80
N ASP A 4 16.27 11.49 12.95
CA ASP A 4 15.23 11.18 11.98
C ASP A 4 14.53 12.47 11.49
N ASP A 5 15.10 13.13 10.48
CA ASP A 5 14.43 14.17 9.68
C ASP A 5 13.43 13.48 8.73
N ILE A 6 12.50 12.70 9.29
CA ILE A 6 11.33 12.24 8.54
C ILE A 6 10.50 13.50 8.29
N GLN A 7 10.75 14.16 7.17
CA GLN A 7 9.94 15.28 6.73
C GLN A 7 8.50 14.79 6.62
N LEU A 8 7.63 15.29 7.51
CA LEU A 8 6.21 15.02 7.47
C LEU A 8 5.67 15.61 6.16
N HIS A 9 5.60 14.78 5.13
CA HIS A 9 5.00 15.19 3.88
C HIS A 9 3.50 15.32 4.09
N LYS A 10 2.98 16.54 3.95
CA LYS A 10 1.55 16.79 4.06
C LYS A 10 0.82 15.90 3.04
N SER A 11 -0.16 15.15 3.50
CA SER A 11 -1.03 14.33 2.65
C SER A 11 -2.47 14.82 2.75
N SER A 12 -3.20 14.68 1.66
CA SER A 12 -4.63 15.00 1.56
C SER A 12 -5.43 13.71 1.49
N LYS A 13 -6.45 13.61 2.35
CA LYS A 13 -7.40 12.50 2.37
C LYS A 13 -8.56 12.80 1.42
N VAL A 14 -8.83 11.92 0.45
CA VAL A 14 -9.91 12.09 -0.52
C VAL A 14 -10.74 10.82 -0.61
N SER A 15 -12.06 10.98 -0.71
CA SER A 15 -12.98 9.87 -0.99
C SER A 15 -13.24 9.77 -2.49
N TYR A 16 -12.98 8.62 -3.11
CA TYR A 16 -13.22 8.36 -4.53
C TYR A 16 -13.72 6.92 -4.71
N LYS A 17 -14.79 6.73 -5.50
CA LYS A 17 -15.45 5.42 -5.70
C LYS A 17 -15.75 4.66 -4.39
N ASN A 18 -16.28 5.36 -3.39
CA ASN A 18 -16.59 4.82 -2.05
C ASN A 18 -15.37 4.26 -1.28
N LYS A 19 -14.16 4.68 -1.64
CA LYS A 19 -12.90 4.33 -0.97
C LYS A 19 -12.14 5.58 -0.56
N VAL A 20 -11.29 5.44 0.46
CA VAL A 20 -10.45 6.53 0.97
C VAL A 20 -9.03 6.35 0.46
N TYR A 21 -8.46 7.44 -0.07
CA TYR A 21 -7.09 7.50 -0.54
C TYR A 21 -6.36 8.72 0.04
N TYR A 22 -5.03 8.64 0.07
CA TYR A 22 -4.14 9.68 0.59
C TYR A 22 -3.13 10.06 -0.49
N PHE A 23 -2.93 11.36 -0.73
CA PHE A 23 -2.04 11.87 -1.78
C PHE A 23 -1.19 13.03 -1.30
N CYS A 24 0.00 13.19 -1.88
CA CYS A 24 0.89 14.32 -1.62
C CYS A 24 0.49 15.60 -2.35
N SER A 25 -0.22 15.51 -3.48
CA SER A 25 -0.63 16.65 -4.31
C SER A 25 -1.91 16.37 -5.10
N GLU A 26 -2.49 17.42 -5.67
CA GLU A 26 -3.62 17.31 -6.60
C GLU A 26 -3.25 16.54 -7.87
N GLU A 27 -2.00 16.69 -8.34
CA GLU A 27 -1.48 15.94 -9.50
C GLU A 27 -1.52 14.43 -9.27
N CYS A 28 -1.15 13.97 -8.07
CA CYS A 28 -1.24 12.54 -7.72
C CYS A 28 -2.68 12.04 -7.67
N PHE A 29 -3.62 12.87 -7.21
CA PHE A 29 -5.04 12.52 -7.26
C PHE A 29 -5.55 12.44 -8.71
N ASN A 30 -5.24 13.43 -9.54
CA ASN A 30 -5.61 13.45 -10.96
C ASN A 30 -5.04 12.24 -11.71
N HIS A 31 -3.80 11.84 -11.37
CA HIS A 31 -3.18 10.63 -11.89
C HIS A 31 -3.97 9.37 -11.49
N LEU A 32 -4.38 9.23 -10.21
CA LEU A 32 -5.27 8.14 -9.79
C LEU A 32 -6.57 8.14 -10.59
N VAL A 33 -7.22 9.29 -10.77
CA VAL A 33 -8.51 9.37 -11.46
C VAL A 33 -8.38 8.88 -12.91
N LYS A 34 -7.32 9.32 -13.61
CA LYS A 34 -7.04 8.97 -15.01
C LYS A 34 -6.58 7.52 -15.18
N HIS A 35 -5.77 7.01 -14.26
CA HIS A 35 -5.12 5.69 -14.32
C HIS A 35 -5.58 4.76 -13.19
N PHE A 36 -6.87 4.77 -12.88
CA PHE A 36 -7.39 4.15 -11.65
C PHE A 36 -6.98 2.69 -11.48
N THR A 37 -7.19 1.84 -12.49
CA THR A 37 -6.88 0.41 -12.38
C THR A 37 -5.39 0.17 -12.15
N GLU A 38 -4.52 0.95 -12.80
CA GLU A 38 -3.07 0.85 -12.70
C GLU A 38 -2.56 1.29 -11.33
N VAL A 39 -3.11 2.38 -10.79
CA VAL A 39 -2.61 3.02 -9.56
C VAL A 39 -3.24 2.39 -8.31
N ALA A 40 -4.55 2.13 -8.35
CA ALA A 40 -5.35 1.69 -7.21
C ALA A 40 -5.23 0.19 -6.95
N MET A 41 -4.95 -0.62 -7.98
CA MET A 41 -4.88 -2.06 -7.85
C MET A 41 -3.44 -2.54 -7.67
N VAL A 42 -3.27 -3.61 -6.90
CA VAL A 42 -1.99 -4.26 -6.63
C VAL A 42 -2.25 -5.75 -6.43
N PRO A 43 -1.33 -6.66 -6.77
CA PRO A 43 -1.49 -8.07 -6.41
C PRO A 43 -1.34 -8.27 -4.89
N ASP A 44 -2.17 -9.13 -4.32
CA ASP A 44 -1.95 -9.71 -2.99
C ASP A 44 -0.64 -10.51 -3.01
N ALA A 45 0.24 -10.23 -2.06
CA ALA A 45 1.61 -10.74 -2.07
C ALA A 45 1.73 -12.26 -1.88
N PHE A 46 0.65 -12.92 -1.45
CA PHE A 46 0.60 -14.37 -1.28
C PHE A 46 -0.11 -15.07 -2.44
N SER A 47 -1.35 -14.67 -2.72
CA SER A 47 -2.25 -15.31 -3.68
C SER A 47 -2.15 -14.77 -5.09
N GLY A 48 -1.60 -13.57 -5.29
CA GLY A 48 -1.55 -12.88 -6.58
C GLY A 48 -2.85 -12.21 -7.00
N ASP A 49 -3.92 -12.33 -6.20
CA ASP A 49 -5.22 -11.71 -6.50
C ASP A 49 -5.12 -10.19 -6.61
N SER A 50 -5.78 -9.60 -7.61
CA SER A 50 -5.83 -8.14 -7.75
C SER A 50 -6.70 -7.51 -6.65
N ILE A 51 -6.11 -6.65 -5.83
CA ILE A 51 -6.75 -6.00 -4.67
C ILE A 51 -6.60 -4.49 -4.73
N ASN A 52 -7.55 -3.77 -4.14
CA ASN A 52 -7.48 -2.32 -4.06
C ASN A 52 -6.60 -1.89 -2.88
N LYS A 53 -5.61 -1.03 -3.12
CA LYS A 53 -4.70 -0.51 -2.08
C LYS A 53 -5.42 0.13 -0.90
N SER A 54 -6.59 0.72 -1.12
CA SER A 54 -7.38 1.36 -0.05
C SER A 54 -7.98 0.38 0.96
N ASP A 55 -8.13 -0.90 0.58
CA ASP A 55 -8.65 -1.97 1.44
C ASP A 55 -7.55 -2.91 1.93
N ALA A 56 -6.33 -2.75 1.41
CA ALA A 56 -5.23 -3.67 1.65
C ALA A 56 -4.60 -3.45 3.03
N LEU A 57 -4.16 -4.55 3.65
CA LEU A 57 -3.18 -4.50 4.71
C LEU A 57 -1.80 -4.29 4.09
N ILE A 58 -0.95 -3.52 4.76
CA ILE A 58 0.42 -3.22 4.32
C ILE A 58 1.38 -3.92 5.27
N GLY A 59 2.39 -4.60 4.71
CA GLY A 59 3.50 -5.17 5.46
C GLY A 59 4.83 -4.95 4.77
N LEU A 60 5.91 -5.28 5.47
CA LEU A 60 7.26 -5.27 4.91
C LEU A 60 7.52 -6.57 4.16
N LYS A 61 8.17 -6.50 3.00
CA LYS A 61 8.60 -7.69 2.28
C LYS A 61 9.64 -8.46 3.08
N GLU A 62 10.65 -7.76 3.57
CA GLU A 62 11.75 -8.30 4.36
C GLU A 62 11.96 -7.43 5.61
N LYS A 63 12.38 -8.06 6.71
CA LYS A 63 12.56 -7.36 7.98
C LYS A 63 13.78 -6.44 7.89
N GLY A 64 13.57 -5.15 8.08
CA GLY A 64 14.62 -4.13 8.04
C GLY A 64 14.77 -3.45 6.68
N GLU A 65 14.10 -3.96 5.65
CA GLU A 65 14.10 -3.37 4.31
C GLU A 65 12.89 -2.46 4.09
N PRO A 66 13.01 -1.36 3.32
CA PRO A 66 11.92 -0.41 3.11
C PRO A 66 10.86 -0.91 2.12
N GLU A 67 11.06 -2.07 1.48
CA GLU A 67 10.14 -2.58 0.46
C GLU A 67 8.82 -3.06 1.08
N LEU A 68 7.70 -2.51 0.59
CA LEU A 68 6.34 -2.81 1.05
C LEU A 68 5.65 -3.84 0.15
N VAL A 69 4.77 -4.63 0.77
CA VAL A 69 3.85 -5.55 0.09
C VAL A 69 2.44 -5.41 0.65
N TYR A 70 1.46 -5.84 -0.14
CA TYR A 70 0.05 -5.63 0.13
C TYR A 70 -0.68 -6.97 0.29
N PHE A 71 -1.65 -7.01 1.19
CA PHE A 71 -2.42 -8.22 1.50
C PHE A 71 -3.91 -7.95 1.50
N LYS A 72 -4.68 -8.88 0.95
CA LYS A 72 -6.14 -8.82 0.88
C LYS A 72 -6.78 -8.99 2.24
N ASN A 73 -6.16 -9.77 3.13
CA ASN A 73 -6.64 -10.00 4.49
C ASN A 73 -5.51 -10.53 5.40
N LYS A 74 -5.84 -10.71 6.69
CA LYS A 74 -4.89 -11.23 7.68
C LYS A 74 -4.43 -12.66 7.41
N GLN A 75 -5.26 -13.47 6.75
CA GLN A 75 -4.92 -14.86 6.44
C GLN A 75 -3.76 -14.90 5.44
N THR A 76 -3.84 -14.20 4.30
CA THR A 76 -2.75 -14.18 3.32
C THR A 76 -1.49 -13.53 3.86
N MET A 77 -1.62 -12.52 4.73
CA MET A 77 -0.49 -11.92 5.43
C MET A 77 0.24 -12.94 6.32
N ASN A 78 -0.49 -13.70 7.13
CA ASN A 78 0.12 -14.71 8.00
C ASN A 78 0.79 -15.83 7.20
N GLU A 79 0.10 -16.36 6.18
CA GLU A 79 0.63 -17.43 5.32
C GLU A 79 1.91 -17.00 4.60
N TYR A 80 1.98 -15.74 4.14
CA TYR A 80 3.17 -15.17 3.52
C TYR A 80 4.39 -15.12 4.44
N TYR A 81 4.21 -14.69 5.70
CA TYR A 81 5.32 -14.62 6.66
C TYR A 81 5.71 -16.00 7.21
N GLU A 82 4.76 -16.91 7.40
CA GLU A 82 5.05 -18.29 7.84
C GLU A 82 5.90 -19.06 6.83
N GLN A 83 5.69 -18.87 5.52
CA GLN A 83 6.51 -19.50 4.49
C GLN A 83 7.97 -19.04 4.49
N ARG A 84 8.26 -17.84 5.04
CA ARG A 84 9.60 -17.25 5.06
C ARG A 84 10.37 -17.48 6.35
N ASN A 85 9.69 -17.93 7.40
CA ASN A 85 10.31 -18.33 8.66
C ASN A 85 10.65 -19.82 8.69
N LYS A 86 10.46 -20.55 7.58
CA LYS A 86 10.92 -21.93 7.37
C LYS A 86 12.28 -21.93 6.71
#